data_AF-A0A971PXG0-F1
#
_entry.id   AF-A0A971PXG0-F1
#
_cell.length_a   1.000
_cell.length_b   1.000
_cell.length_c   1.000
_cell.angle_alpha   90.00
_cell.angle_beta   90.00
_cell.angle_gamma   90.00
#
_symmetry.space_group_name_H-M   'P 1'
#
loop_
_entity.id
_entity.type
_entity.pdbx_description
1 polymer ?
#
loop_
_entity_poly.entity_id
_entity_poly.type
_entity_poly.pdbx_seq_one_letter_code
_entity_poly.pdbx_strand_id
1 'polypeptide(L)' 'MGYTITWDELEKICRKLNMERQGKTSVWKGTGSDGKMRTCIIHAKHKGNIGPGLLSKIAKEQLLFDSVEDLHNFHKSL' A
#
# COMPACT_ATOMS: atom_id res chain seq x y z
N MET A 1 -5.73 -3.24 -19.66
CA MET A 1 -4.68 -2.31 -19.18
C MET A 1 -4.38 -2.65 -17.73
N GLY A 2 -3.11 -2.83 -17.35
CA GLY A 2 -2.74 -3.19 -15.98
C GLY A 2 -2.68 -1.96 -15.08
N TYR A 3 -3.13 -2.10 -13.84
CA TYR A 3 -2.98 -1.08 -12.80
C TYR A 3 -1.53 -1.06 -12.30
N THR A 4 -0.92 0.12 -12.23
CA THR A 4 0.45 0.30 -11.75
C THR A 4 0.48 1.32 -10.62
N ILE A 5 1.28 1.05 -9.59
CA ILE A 5 1.55 1.94 -8.46
C ILE A 5 3.06 2.00 -8.27
N THR A 6 3.58 3.20 -8.00
CA THR A 6 4.96 3.44 -7.60
C THR A 6 5.14 3.29 -6.09
N TRP A 7 6.38 3.12 -5.63
CA TRP A 7 6.67 3.04 -4.20
C TRP A 7 6.30 4.31 -3.43
N ASP A 8 6.38 5.49 -4.05
CA ASP A 8 6.00 6.75 -3.41
C ASP A 8 4.48 6.92 -3.30
N GLU A 9 3.72 6.45 -4.28
CA GLU A 9 2.25 6.40 -4.22
C GLU A 9 1.79 5.42 -3.13
N LEU A 10 2.44 4.27 -3.01
CA LEU A 10 2.16 3.31 -1.94
C LEU A 10 2.35 3.94 -0.54
N GLU A 11 3.39 4.74 -0.33
CA GLU A 11 3.56 5.45 0.95
C GLU A 11 2.42 6.44 1.23
N LYS A 12 1.95 7.17 0.21
CA LYS A 12 0.80 8.08 0.36
C LYS A 12 -0.45 7.29 0.76
N ILE A 13 -0.69 6.14 0.14
CA ILE A 13 -1.78 5.23 0.48
C ILE A 13 -1.66 4.77 1.93
N CYS A 14 -0.49 4.28 2.37
CA CYS A 14 -0.26 3.87 3.76
C CYS A 14 -0.60 4.99 4.74
N ARG A 15 -0.14 6.23 4.51
CA ARG A 15 -0.47 7.37 5.38
C ARG A 15 -1.97 7.64 5.42
N LYS A 16 -2.66 7.57 4.28
CA LYS A 16 -4.11 7.78 4.18
C LYS A 16 -4.92 6.66 4.83
N LEU A 17 -4.37 5.45 4.91
CA LEU A 17 -4.91 4.34 5.68
C LEU A 17 -4.58 4.41 7.18
N ASN A 18 -4.17 5.59 7.67
CA ASN A 18 -3.80 5.83 9.07
C ASN A 18 -2.66 4.90 9.53
N MET A 19 -1.75 4.55 8.62
CA MET A 19 -0.57 3.74 8.92
C MET A 19 0.65 4.63 9.14
N GLU A 20 1.47 4.23 10.10
CA GLU A 20 2.71 4.89 10.44
C GLU A 20 3.89 3.96 10.27
N ARG A 21 5.02 4.56 9.84
CA ARG A 21 6.29 3.85 9.75
C ARG A 21 6.79 3.50 11.15
N GLN A 22 7.12 2.23 11.36
CA GLN A 22 7.57 1.72 12.65
C GLN A 22 9.04 2.08 12.85
N GLY A 23 9.30 3.21 13.50
CA GLY A 23 10.65 3.73 13.76
C GLY A 23 11.47 3.90 12.48
N LYS A 24 12.70 3.37 12.47
CA LYS A 24 13.60 3.40 11.30
C LYS A 24 13.50 2.15 10.41
N THR A 25 12.41 1.38 10.49
CA THR A 25 12.24 0.12 9.73
C THR A 25 11.53 0.33 8.40
N SER A 26 11.48 -0.70 7.55
CA SER A 26 10.67 -0.70 6.33
C SER A 26 9.19 -1.01 6.57
N VAL A 27 8.79 -1.20 7.83
CA VAL A 27 7.46 -1.66 8.18
C VAL A 27 6.54 -0.47 8.44
N TRP A 28 5.36 -0.51 7.84
CA TRP A 28 4.24 0.42 8.06
C TRP A 28 3.10 -0.35 8.72
N LYS A 29 2.53 0.21 9.79
CA LYS A 29 1.41 -0.39 10.51
C LYS A 29 0.40 0.67 10.93
N GLY A 30 -0.87 0.33 10.89
CA GLY A 30 -1.94 1.15 11.47
C GLY A 30 -3.30 0.48 11.38
N THR A 31 -4.20 0.90 12.27
CA THR A 31 -5.61 0.52 12.22
C THR A 31 -6.33 1.53 11.33
N GLY A 32 -6.89 1.04 10.22
CA GLY A 32 -7.68 1.90 9.34
C GLY A 32 -9.03 2.27 9.95
N SER A 33 -9.74 3.19 9.30
CA SER A 33 -11.07 3.63 9.73
C SER A 33 -12.13 2.51 9.73
N ASP A 34 -11.88 1.43 8.99
CA ASP A 34 -12.68 0.22 8.97
C ASP A 34 -12.38 -0.75 10.13
N GLY A 35 -11.53 -0.35 11.08
CA GLY A 35 -11.14 -1.17 12.23
C GLY A 35 -10.14 -2.29 11.91
N LYS A 36 -9.70 -2.41 10.66
CA LYS A 36 -8.75 -3.45 10.26
C LYS A 36 -7.31 -3.03 10.53
N MET A 37 -6.56 -3.90 11.19
CA MET A 37 -5.13 -3.74 11.42
C MET A 37 -4.34 -4.11 10.15
N ARG A 38 -3.63 -3.15 9.57
CA ARG A 38 -2.84 -3.34 8.33
C ARG A 38 -1.35 -3.34 8.63
N THR A 39 -0.60 -4.12 7.87
CA THR A 39 0.86 -4.13 7.90
C THR A 39 1.40 -4.21 6.49
N CYS A 40 2.21 -3.23 6.08
CA CYS A 40 2.85 -3.18 4.77
C CYS A 40 4.37 -3.02 4.93
N ILE A 41 5.15 -3.65 4.05
CA ILE A 41 6.61 -3.56 4.09
C ILE A 41 7.13 -2.91 2.81
N ILE A 42 7.82 -1.78 2.96
CA ILE A 42 8.40 -0.98 1.89
C ILE A 42 9.93 -1.01 2.06
N HIS A 43 10.58 -2.03 1.47
CA HIS A 43 11.99 -2.35 1.69
C HIS A 43 12.97 -1.33 1.10
N ALA A 44 12.83 -1.01 -0.18
CA ALA A 44 13.70 -0.08 -0.87
C ALA A 44 12.94 0.61 -2.00
N LYS A 45 13.02 1.94 -2.04
CA LYS A 45 12.47 2.75 -3.12
C LYS A 45 13.38 2.62 -4.34
N HIS A 46 13.16 1.59 -5.13
CA HIS A 46 13.72 1.58 -6.48
C HIS A 46 12.89 2.51 -7.36
N LYS A 47 13.55 3.28 -8.24
CA LYS A 47 12.82 4.08 -9.23
C LYS A 47 12.02 3.13 -10.13
N GLY A 48 10.70 3.30 -10.16
CA GLY A 48 9.81 2.54 -11.04
C GLY A 48 8.54 2.04 -10.37
N ASN A 49 7.79 1.27 -11.14
CA ASN A 49 6.52 0.69 -10.73
C ASN A 49 6.75 -0.60 -9.93
N ILE A 50 5.86 -0.86 -8.98
CA ILE A 50 5.79 -2.13 -8.30
C ILE A 50 5.37 -3.20 -9.31
N GLY A 51 6.11 -4.32 -9.37
CA GLY A 51 5.78 -5.43 -10.24
C GLY A 51 4.39 -6.01 -9.94
N PRO A 52 3.62 -6.47 -10.94
CA PRO A 52 2.20 -6.80 -10.81
C PRO A 52 1.92 -7.89 -9.76
N GLY A 53 2.77 -8.92 -9.66
CA GLY A 53 2.63 -9.96 -8.64
C GLY A 53 2.81 -9.43 -7.22
N LEU A 54 3.80 -8.55 -7.03
CA LEU A 54 4.04 -7.90 -5.74
C LEU A 54 2.92 -6.90 -5.40
N LEU A 55 2.43 -6.16 -6.39
CA LEU A 55 1.32 -5.23 -6.22
C LEU A 55 0.04 -5.96 -5.78
N SER A 56 -0.27 -7.12 -6.39
CA SER A 56 -1.41 -7.95 -5.98
C SER A 56 -1.29 -8.41 -4.53
N LYS A 57 -0.09 -8.83 -4.11
CA LYS A 57 0.17 -9.24 -2.73
C LYS A 57 -0.02 -8.07 -1.75
N ILE A 58 0.53 -6.91 -2.08
CA ILE A 58 0.40 -5.70 -1.25
C ILE A 58 -1.06 -5.29 -1.11
N ALA A 59 -1.81 -5.23 -2.23
CA ALA A 59 -3.21 -4.82 -2.19
C ALA A 59 -4.06 -5.74 -1.31
N LYS A 60 -3.99 -7.06 -1.55
CA LYS A 60 -4.92 -8.02 -0.95
C LYS A 60 -4.49 -8.50 0.43
N GLU A 61 -3.20 -8.79 0.63
CA GLU A 61 -2.72 -9.41 1.86
C GLU A 61 -2.23 -8.39 2.89
N GLN A 62 -1.63 -7.28 2.44
CA GLN A 62 -1.00 -6.29 3.35
C GLN A 62 -1.94 -5.15 3.69
N LEU A 63 -2.60 -4.59 2.67
CA LEU A 63 -3.51 -3.45 2.80
C LEU A 63 -4.98 -3.85 2.86
N LEU A 64 -5.29 -5.13 2.66
CA LEU A 64 -6.63 -5.72 2.84
C LEU A 64 -7.71 -5.10 1.93
N PHE A 65 -7.34 -4.72 0.71
CA PHE A 65 -8.28 -4.41 -0.38
C PHE A 65 -8.74 -5.70 -1.08
N ASP A 66 -9.93 -5.70 -1.67
CA ASP A 66 -10.45 -6.88 -2.36
C ASP A 66 -9.70 -7.14 -3.69
N SER A 67 -9.22 -6.08 -4.33
CA SER A 67 -8.47 -6.15 -5.57
C SER A 67 -7.40 -5.06 -5.73
N VAL A 68 -6.53 -5.23 -6.74
CA VAL A 68 -5.59 -4.16 -7.15
C VAL A 68 -6.36 -2.95 -7.71
N GLU A 69 -7.51 -3.18 -8.31
CA GLU A 69 -8.39 -2.12 -8.81
C GLU A 69 -8.93 -1.27 -7.66
N ASP A 70 -9.38 -1.88 -6.56
CA ASP A 70 -9.88 -1.14 -5.39
C ASP A 70 -8.79 -0.28 -4.76
N LEU A 71 -7.57 -0.81 -4.64
CA LEU A 71 -6.42 -0.06 -4.19
C LEU A 71 -6.12 1.13 -5.12
N HIS A 72 -6.21 0.94 -6.43
CA HIS A 72 -5.98 2.00 -7.40
C HIS A 72 -7.11 3.06 -7.41
N ASN A 73 -8.36 2.63 -7.25
CA ASN A 73 -9.52 3.52 -7.11
C ASN A 73 -9.43 4.33 -5.81
N PHE A 74 -9.02 3.70 -4.72
CA PHE A 74 -8.70 4.39 -3.47
C PHE A 74 -7.57 5.41 -3.67
N HIS A 75 -6.50 5.05 -4.38
CA HIS A 75 -5.42 5.99 -4.65
C HIS A 75 -5.88 7.21 -5.44
N LYS A 76 -6.75 7.02 -6.44
CA LYS A 76 -7.33 8.10 -7.25
C LYS A 76 -8.25 9.05 -6.48
N SER A 77 -8.80 8.62 -5.35
CA SER A 77 -9.67 9.45 -4.52
C SER A 77 -8.92 10.26 -3.43
N LEU A 78 -7.59 10.11 -3.32
CA LEU A 78 -6.75 10.79 -2.34
C LEU A 78 -6.45 12.25 -2.68
#